data_AF-A0A8X6VBC7-F1
#
_entry.id   AF-A0A8X6VBC7-F1
#
_cell.length_a   1.000
_cell.length_b   1.000
_cell.length_c   1.000
_cell.angle_alpha   90.00
_cell.angle_beta   90.00
_cell.angle_gamma   90.00
#
_symmetry.space_group_name_H-M   'P 1'
#
loop_
_entity.id
_entity.type
_entity.pdbx_description
1 polymer ?
#
loop_
_entity_poly.entity_id
_entity_poly.type
_entity_poly.pdbx_seq_one_letter_code
_entity_poly.pdbx_strand_id
1 'polypeptide(L)'
;MNYDARPHRAVFIEECIEDCNLERMEDLVQSTDWNTTASIWDSHGEHEAVLSLIPRSLHEMKQKLLRFCPITHWQQGKSMPLMHCS
;
A
#
# COMPACT_ATOMS: atom_id res chain seq x y z
N MET A 1 -3.23 3.73 3.82
CA MET A 1 -4.51 4.16 4.43
C MET A 1 -5.65 3.72 3.54
N ASN A 2 -6.85 3.55 4.09
CA ASN A 2 -8.03 3.23 3.30
C ASN A 2 -8.60 4.52 2.71
N TYR A 3 -8.87 4.60 1.41
CA TYR A 3 -9.63 5.74 0.87
C TYR A 3 -11.12 5.49 1.05
N ASP A 4 -11.95 6.54 1.17
CA ASP A 4 -13.42 6.47 1.15
C ASP A 4 -13.99 6.07 -0.24
N ALA A 5 -13.31 5.15 -0.93
CA ALA A 5 -13.79 4.58 -2.17
C ALA A 5 -15.04 3.74 -1.88
N ARG A 6 -16.01 3.79 -2.80
CA ARG A 6 -17.30 3.08 -2.67
C ARG A 6 -17.19 1.60 -2.23
N PRO A 7 -16.22 0.79 -2.72
CA PRO A 7 -16.07 -0.59 -2.25
C PRO A 7 -15.76 -0.71 -0.75
N HIS A 8 -15.08 0.28 -0.16
CA HIS A 8 -14.67 0.28 1.24
C HIS A 8 -15.77 0.72 2.22
N ARG A 9 -16.93 1.11 1.68
CA ARG A 9 -18.16 1.46 2.42
C ARG A 9 -19.24 0.39 2.27
N ALA A 10 -18.92 -0.73 1.61
CA ALA A 10 -19.87 -1.81 1.46
C ALA A 10 -20.16 -2.42 2.84
N VAL A 11 -21.42 -2.78 3.11
CA VAL A 11 -21.86 -3.35 4.39
C VAL A 11 -21.01 -4.55 4.81
N PHE A 12 -20.71 -5.44 3.87
CA PHE A 12 -19.83 -6.59 4.08
C PHE A 12 -18.43 -6.21 4.60
N ILE A 13 -17.89 -5.06 4.17
CA ILE A 13 -16.59 -4.58 4.63
C ILE A 13 -16.67 -4.07 6.07
N GLU A 14 -17.76 -3.40 6.45
CA GLU A 14 -17.97 -2.96 7.84
C GLU A 14 -18.10 -4.16 8.79
N GLU A 15 -18.88 -5.18 8.40
CA GLU A 15 -18.99 -6.44 9.15
C GLU A 15 -17.63 -7.12 9.32
N CYS A 16 -16.81 -7.16 8.27
CA CYS A 16 -15.45 -7.73 8.35
C CYS A 16 -14.54 -6.94 9.29
N ILE A 17 -14.67 -5.61 9.33
CA ILE A 17 -13.86 -4.74 10.21
C ILE A 17 -14.23 -5.02 11.67
N GLU A 18 -15.53 -5.11 11.97
CA GLU A 18 -16.05 -5.45 13.29
C GLU A 18 -15.60 -6.85 13.73
N ASP A 19 -15.79 -7.87 12.88
CA ASP A 19 -15.40 -9.26 13.15
C ASP A 19 -13.89 -9.42 13.36
N CYS A 20 -13.08 -8.62 12.65
CA CYS A 20 -11.62 -8.63 12.80
C CYS A 20 -11.12 -7.74 13.95
N ASN A 21 -12.00 -7.08 14.70
CA ASN A 21 -11.68 -6.12 15.76
C ASN A 21 -10.67 -5.05 15.28
N LEU A 22 -10.88 -4.55 14.05
CA LEU A 22 -10.08 -3.51 13.45
C LEU A 22 -10.74 -2.14 13.70
N GLU A 23 -9.93 -1.15 14.05
CA GLU A 23 -10.40 0.22 14.16
C GLU A 23 -10.22 0.93 12.81
N ARG A 24 -11.27 1.58 12.31
CA ARG A 24 -11.12 2.52 11.18
C ARG A 24 -10.45 3.76 11.71
N MET A 25 -9.31 4.11 11.12
CA MET A 25 -8.76 5.43 11.30
C MET A 25 -9.74 6.44 10.68
N GLU A 26 -10.15 7.43 11.46
CA GLU A 26 -11.06 8.48 10.98
C GLU A 26 -10.47 9.13 9.73
N ASP A 27 -11.15 8.94 8.60
CA ASP A 27 -10.70 9.44 7.31
C ASP A 27 -10.59 10.97 7.38
N LEU A 28 -9.38 11.50 7.30
CA LEU A 28 -9.16 12.84 6.76
C LEU A 28 -9.43 12.73 5.25
N VAL A 29 -10.71 12.67 4.88
CA VAL A 29 -11.30 12.45 3.53
C VAL A 29 -10.66 13.30 2.41
N GLN A 30 -9.86 14.30 2.75
CA GLN A 30 -9.31 15.28 1.81
C GLN A 30 -7.78 15.33 1.71
N SER A 31 -7.04 14.53 2.50
CA SER A 31 -5.57 14.66 2.52
C SER A 31 -4.87 13.45 1.91
N THR A 32 -4.50 13.56 0.64
CA THR A 32 -3.44 12.75 0.01
C THR A 32 -2.16 12.76 0.82
N ASP A 33 -1.90 13.86 1.53
CA ASP A 33 -0.63 14.12 2.23
C ASP A 33 -0.41 13.21 3.43
N TRP A 34 -1.47 12.65 4.01
CA TRP A 34 -1.36 11.67 5.10
C TRP A 34 -1.35 10.23 4.57
N ASN A 35 -1.77 9.98 3.32
CA ASN A 35 -1.79 8.63 2.80
C ASN A 35 -0.39 8.13 2.46
N THR A 36 0.23 7.45 3.42
CA THR A 36 1.55 6.79 3.24
C THR A 36 1.59 5.90 2.00
N THR A 37 0.46 5.30 1.60
CA THR A 37 0.39 4.48 0.39
C THR A 37 0.56 5.32 -0.89
N ALA A 38 -0.03 6.51 -0.97
CA ALA A 38 0.13 7.40 -2.13
C ALA A 38 1.60 7.82 -2.28
N SER A 39 2.22 8.26 -1.19
CA SER A 39 3.65 8.65 -1.18
C SER A 39 4.58 7.51 -1.60
N ILE A 40 4.33 6.27 -1.17
CA ILE A 40 5.09 5.09 -1.59
C ILE A 40 4.96 4.87 -3.11
N TRP A 41 3.76 5.04 -3.68
CA TRP A 41 3.54 4.90 -5.12
C TRP A 41 4.18 6.01 -5.93
N ASP A 42 4.15 7.26 -5.45
CA ASP A 42 4.82 8.38 -6.11
C ASP A 42 6.33 8.16 -6.19
N SER A 43 6.96 7.80 -5.06
CA SER A 43 8.39 7.49 -5.01
C SER A 43 8.75 6.29 -5.91
N HIS A 44 7.92 5.26 -5.96
CA HIS A 44 8.14 4.13 -6.88
C HIS A 44 8.01 4.55 -8.35
N GLY A 45 7.02 5.38 -8.67
CA GLY A 45 6.80 5.90 -10.02
C GLY A 45 7.98 6.75 -10.50
N GLU A 46 8.52 7.60 -9.63
CA GLU A 46 9.75 8.37 -9.92
C GLU A 46 10.95 7.44 -10.16
N HIS A 47 11.14 6.41 -9.33
CA HIS A 47 12.22 5.44 -9.50
C HIS A 47 12.11 4.68 -10.84
N GLU A 48 10.93 4.17 -11.19
CA GLU A 48 10.71 3.47 -12.46
C GLU A 48 10.83 4.42 -13.67
N ALA A 49 10.42 5.68 -13.54
CA ALA A 49 10.56 6.69 -14.59
C ALA A 49 12.03 6.98 -14.89
N VAL A 50 12.88 7.08 -13.85
CA VAL A 50 14.35 7.22 -14.00
C VAL A 50 14.95 5.99 -14.67
N LEU A 51 14.45 4.80 -14.36
CA LEU A 51 14.94 3.56 -14.96
C LEU A 51 14.45 3.36 -16.41
N SER A 52 13.41 4.07 -16.87
CA SER A 52 12.82 3.96 -18.22
C SER A 52 12.40 2.53 -18.62
N LEU A 53 12.27 1.64 -17.64
CA LEU A 53 11.97 0.23 -17.86
C LEU A 53 10.45 0.03 -17.91
N ILE A 54 9.83 0.33 -19.05
CA ILE A 54 8.42 -0.04 -19.27
C ILE A 54 8.33 -1.58 -19.24
N PRO A 55 7.62 -2.19 -18.28
CA PRO A 55 7.47 -3.63 -18.25
C PRO A 55 6.75 -4.10 -19.52
N ARG A 56 7.29 -5.12 -20.18
CA ARG A 56 6.76 -5.63 -21.46
C ARG A 56 5.67 -6.67 -21.28
N SER A 57 5.43 -7.09 -20.04
CA SER A 57 4.38 -8.05 -19.70
C SER A 57 3.88 -7.84 -18.26
N LEU A 58 2.67 -8.33 -18.00
CA LEU A 58 2.11 -8.37 -16.64
C LEU A 58 3.00 -9.19 -15.69
N HIS A 59 3.63 -10.26 -16.17
CA HIS A 59 4.54 -11.07 -15.37
C HIS A 59 5.78 -10.26 -14.94
N GLU A 60 6.40 -9.54 -15.88
CA GLU A 60 7.55 -8.67 -15.60
C GLU A 60 7.18 -7.57 -14.59
N MET A 61 6.02 -6.94 -14.77
CA MET A 61 5.50 -5.94 -13.82
C MET A 61 5.34 -6.53 -12.41
N LYS A 62 4.71 -7.72 -12.28
CA LYS A 62 4.56 -8.40 -10.99
C LYS A 62 5.90 -8.70 -10.32
N GLN A 63 6.88 -9.19 -11.08
CA GLN A 63 8.22 -9.49 -10.55
C GLN A 63 8.95 -8.23 -10.06
N LYS A 64 8.80 -7.11 -10.74
CA LYS A 64 9.34 -5.82 -10.28
C LYS A 64 8.66 -5.35 -8.98
N LEU A 65 7.33 -5.40 -8.93
CA LEU A 65 6.58 -5.01 -7.73
C LEU A 65 6.95 -5.86 -6.51
N LEU A 66 7.15 -7.17 -6.68
CA LEU A 66 7.61 -8.08 -5.61
C LEU A 66 9.03 -7.78 -5.13
N ARG A 67 9.89 -7.21 -5.97
CA ARG A 67 11.23 -6.74 -5.56
C ARG A 67 11.16 -5.43 -4.79
N PHE A 68 10.26 -4.52 -5.19
CA PHE A 68 10.04 -3.25 -4.51
C PHE A 68 9.42 -3.44 -3.12
N CYS A 69 8.41 -4.29 -3.02
CA CYS A 69 7.80 -4.70 -1.77
C CYS A 69 8.00 -6.21 -1.60
N PRO A 70 9.17 -6.65 -1.09
CA PRO A 70 9.32 -8.03 -0.69
C PRO A 70 8.31 -8.25 0.43
N ILE A 71 7.29 -9.07 0.16
CA ILE A 71 6.44 -9.61 1.22
C ILE A 71 7.35 -10.56 2.01
N THR A 72 8.21 -10.00 2.86
CA THR A 72 8.92 -10.79 3.87
C THR A 72 7.83 -11.36 4.74
N HIS A 73 7.84 -12.68 4.84
CA HIS A 73 6.93 -13.48 5.64
C HIS A 73 6.52 -12.72 6.92
N TRP A 74 5.21 -12.60 7.13
CA TRP A 74 4.67 -12.14 8.41
C TRP A 74 4.97 -13.21 9.45
N GLN A 75 6.17 -13.18 10.04
CA GLN A 75 6.44 -13.89 11.28
C GLN A 75 5.85 -13.06 12.40
N GLN A 76 4.84 -13.64 13.06
CA GLN A 76 4.13 -13.11 14.22
C GLN A 76 5.06 -12.28 15.14
N GLY A 77 4.84 -10.96 15.18
CA GLY A 77 5.27 -10.11 16.29
C GLY A 77 6.60 -9.34 16.17
N LYS A 78 7.18 -9.13 14.98
CA LYS A 78 8.31 -8.17 14.84
C LYS A 78 7.95 -7.02 13.90
N SER A 79 7.96 -5.79 14.44
CA SER A 79 7.75 -4.57 13.65
C SER A 79 8.84 -4.44 12.58
N MET A 80 8.46 -3.94 11.40
CA MET A 80 9.43 -3.59 10.36
C MET A 80 10.48 -2.63 10.93
N PRO A 81 11.78 -2.81 10.62
CA PRO A 81 12.72 -1.72 10.74
C PRO A 81 12.33 -0.66 9.70
N LEU A 82 12.08 0.56 10.16
CA LEU A 82 11.90 1.72 9.28
C LEU A 82 13.12 1.82 8.37
N MET A 83 12.91 1.67 7.06
CA MET A 83 13.95 2.02 6.10
C MET A 83 14.11 3.53 6.14
N HIS A 84 15.14 4.00 6.83
CA HIS A 84 15.64 5.36 6.67
C HIS A 84 16.28 5.47 5.29
N CYS A 85 15.56 6.07 4.34
CA CYS A 85 16.19 6.60 3.14
C CYS A 85 17.14 7.72 3.57
N SER A 86 18.44 7.50 3.35
CA SER A 86 19.51 8.52 3.44
C SER A 86 19.77 9.10 2.06
#